data_AF-A0A747LXB4-F1
#
_entry.id   AF-A0A747LXB4-F1
#
_cell.length_a   1.000
_cell.length_b   1.000
_cell.length_c   1.000
_cell.angle_alpha   90.00
_cell.angle_beta   90.00
_cell.angle_gamma   90.00
#
_symmetry.space_group_name_H-M   'P 1'
#
loop_
_entity.id
_entity.type
_entity.pdbx_description
1 polymer ?
#
loop_
_entity_poly.entity_id
_entity_poly.type
_entity_poly.pdbx_seq_one_letter_code
_entity_poly.pdbx_strand_id
1 'polypeptide(L)' 'MTGQRIGYIRVSTFDQNPERQLEGVKVDRAFSDKASGKDVKRPQLEAL' A
#
# COMPACT_ATOMS: atom_id res chain seq x y z
N MET A 1 -14.34 14.25 15.30
CA MET A 1 -13.00 13.80 14.85
C MET A 1 -13.04 13.65 13.35
N THR A 2 -12.24 14.41 12.60
CA THR A 2 -12.01 14.14 11.17
C THR A 2 -11.09 12.94 11.08
N GLY A 3 -11.61 11.79 10.64
CA GLY A 3 -10.80 10.61 10.39
C GLY A 3 -9.85 10.83 9.21
N GLN A 4 -8.74 10.08 9.18
CA GLN A 4 -7.82 10.06 8.04
C GLN A 4 -8.04 8.77 7.25
N ARG A 5 -8.14 8.87 5.92
CA ARG A 5 -8.23 7.72 5.01
C ARG A 5 -6.82 7.40 4.49
N ILE A 6 -6.33 6.22 4.82
CA ILE A 6 -5.01 5.75 4.41
C ILE A 6 -5.14 4.72 3.28
N GLY A 7 -4.32 4.88 2.26
CA GLY A 7 -4.09 3.87 1.23
C GLY A 7 -2.86 3.02 1.56
N TYR A 8 -2.96 1.71 1.41
CA TYR A 8 -1.83 0.81 1.51
C TYR A 8 -1.77 -0.05 0.24
N ILE A 9 -0.60 -0.07 -0.40
CA ILE A 9 -0.33 -0.79 -1.63
C ILE A 9 0.70 -1.87 -1.36
N ARG A 10 0.51 -3.05 -1.95
CA ARG A 10 1.51 -4.11 -1.89
C ARG A 10 1.79 -4.67 -3.29
N VAL A 11 3.06 -4.81 -3.60
CA VAL A 11 3.54 -5.44 -4.84
C VAL A 11 4.55 -6.55 -4.51
N SER A 12 4.52 -7.62 -5.28
CA SER A 12 5.46 -8.75 -5.17
C SER A 12 6.64 -8.64 -6.14
N THR A 13 6.49 -7.91 -7.24
CA THR A 13 7.54 -7.72 -8.26
C THR A 13 7.62 -6.26 -8.69
N PHE A 14 8.71 -5.88 -9.39
CA PHE A 14 8.89 -4.51 -9.88
C PHE A 14 8.01 -4.18 -11.11
N ASP A 15 7.62 -5.20 -11.87
CA ASP A 15 6.86 -5.02 -13.11
C ASP A 15 5.36 -4.75 -12.88
N GLN A 16 4.92 -4.83 -11.62
CA GLN A 16 3.56 -4.46 -11.25
C GLN A 16 3.41 -2.94 -11.25
N ASN A 17 2.25 -2.44 -11.66
CA ASN A 17 1.91 -1.02 -11.54
C ASN A 17 1.16 -0.77 -10.21
N PRO A 18 1.84 -0.32 -9.14
CA PRO A 18 1.22 -0.05 -7.84
C PRO A 18 0.17 1.07 -7.88
N GLU A 19 0.34 2.07 -8.75
CA GLU A 19 -0.52 3.25 -8.76
C GLU A 19 -1.95 2.92 -9.20
N ARG A 20 -2.11 1.94 -10.09
CA ARG A 20 -3.45 1.46 -10.51
C ARG A 20 -4.28 0.87 -9.37
N GLN A 21 -3.67 0.45 -8.25
CA GLN A 21 -4.43 -0.13 -7.13
C GLN A 21 -5.27 0.92 -6.38
N LEU A 22 -4.87 2.19 -6.42
CA LEU A 22 -5.58 3.29 -5.78
C LEU A 22 -6.14 4.31 -6.79
N GLU A 23 -6.16 3.97 -8.08
CA GLU A 23 -6.74 4.84 -9.11
C GLU A 23 -8.21 5.15 -8.79
N GLY A 24 -8.55 6.44 -8.72
CA GLY A 24 -9.88 6.91 -8.34
C GLY A 24 -10.20 6.85 -6.83
N VAL A 25 -9.30 6.32 -6.00
CA VAL A 25 -9.48 6.24 -4.55
C VAL A 25 -8.83 7.44 -3.88
N LYS A 26 -9.64 8.38 -3.38
CA LYS A 26 -9.13 9.51 -2.60
C LYS A 26 -8.65 9.03 -1.23
N VAL A 27 -7.36 9.19 -0.95
CA VAL A 27 -6.72 8.92 0.34
C VAL A 27 -5.90 10.15 0.75
N ASP A 28 -5.74 10.36 2.05
CA ASP A 28 -4.96 11.47 2.59
C ASP A 28 -3.46 11.16 2.57
N ARG A 29 -3.12 9.86 2.71
CA ARG A 29 -1.74 9.35 2.65
C ARG A 29 -1.75 7.95 2.03
N ALA A 30 -0.68 7.62 1.33
CA ALA A 30 -0.46 6.30 0.74
C ALA A 30 0.90 5.73 1.18
N PHE A 31 0.94 4.42 1.42
CA PHE A 31 2.15 3.68 1.77
C PHE A 31 2.26 2.44 0.88
N SER A 32 3.48 1.98 0.63
CA SER A 32 3.72 0.81 -0.22
C SER A 32 4.78 -0.13 0.34
N ASP A 33 4.49 -1.43 0.27
CA ASP A 33 5.46 -2.47 0.58
C ASP A 33 5.74 -3.34 -0.65
N LYS A 34 7.01 -3.70 -0.80
CA LYS A 34 7.44 -4.71 -1.73
C LYS A 34 7.70 -6.02 -1.00
N ALA A 35 6.71 -6.91 -1.04
CA ALA A 35 6.76 -8.21 -0.37
C ALA A 35 6.26 -9.31 -1.30
N SER A 36 6.97 -10.42 -1.41
CA SER A 36 6.54 -11.59 -2.21
C SER A 36 5.41 -12.37 -1.52
N GLY A 37 4.59 -13.16 -2.23
CA GLY A 37 3.46 -13.90 -1.63
C GLY A 37 3.84 -14.79 -0.44
N LYS A 38 5.08 -15.30 -0.46
CA LYS A 38 5.70 -16.09 0.62
C LYS A 38 6.26 -15.27 1.77
N ASP A 39 6.46 -13.96 1.57
CA ASP A 39 6.98 -13.05 2.58
C ASP A 39 5.82 -12.28 3.22
N VAL A 40 5.64 -12.49 4.52
CA VAL A 40 4.61 -11.84 5.33
C VAL A 40 5.09 -10.51 5.91
N LYS A 41 6.38 -10.20 5.83
CA LYS A 41 6.91 -8.93 6.36
C LYS A 41 6.37 -7.76 5.55
N ARG A 42 5.69 -6.84 6.24
CA ARG A 42 5.07 -5.65 5.63
C ARG A 42 5.35 -4.44 6.52
N PRO A 43 6.60 -3.95 6.55
CA PRO A 43 7.03 -2.96 7.51
C PRO A 43 6.25 -1.65 7.41
N GLN A 44 5.77 -1.26 6.23
CA GLN A 44 4.91 -0.08 6.12
C GLN A 44 3.52 -0.35 6.70
N LEU A 45 2.92 -1.52 6.43
CA LEU A 45 1.64 -1.90 7.03
C LEU A 45 1.72 -2.00 8.56
N GLU A 46 2.82 -2.55 9.08
CA GLU A 46 3.07 -2.70 10.52
C GLU A 46 3.29 -1.36 11.23
N ALA A 47 3.69 -0.32 10.50
CA ALA A 47 3.94 1.02 11.03
C ALA A 47 2.73 1.98 10.96
N LEU A 48 1.59 1.53 10.40
CA LEU A 48 0.32 2.29 10.35
C LEU A 48 -0.46 2.19 11.65
#